data_AF-A0A8H6HJM4-F1
#
_entry.id   AF-A0A8H6HJM4-F1
#
_cell.length_a   1.000
_cell.length_b   1.000
_cell.length_c   1.000
_cell.angle_alpha   90.00
_cell.angle_beta   90.00
_cell.angle_gamma   90.00
#
_symmetry.space_group_name_H-M   'P 1'
#
loop_
_entity.id
_entity.type
_entity.pdbx_description
1 polymer ?
#
loop_
_entity_poly.entity_id
_entity_poly.type
_entity_poly.pdbx_seq_one_letter_code
_entity_poly.pdbx_strand_id
1 'polypeptide(L)'
;QVEHTLFRVPRHRLDEASDVFANKFRPQTAEEGQSDDNPIVIEGCKSSEFESLLKYMYLSYPVVTLSTTITLSKKEWLDILKLSTAWKMDAVRLRTMNIRGLGVDPMLNQTI
;
A
#
# COMPACT_ATOMS: atom_id res chain seq x y z
N GLN A 1 -10.26 -4.21 7.17
CA GLN A 1 -10.58 -5.54 6.64
C GLN A 1 -10.51 -5.51 5.12
N VAL A 2 -9.92 -6.55 4.52
CA VAL A 2 -9.94 -6.77 3.06
C VAL A 2 -10.48 -8.18 2.84
N GLU A 3 -11.51 -8.32 2.02
CA GLU A 3 -12.23 -9.60 1.87
C GLU A 3 -12.65 -10.17 3.25
N HIS A 4 -12.14 -11.37 3.60
CA HIS A 4 -12.40 -12.07 4.87
C HIS A 4 -11.21 -11.99 5.84
N THR A 5 -10.26 -11.07 5.60
CA THR A 5 -9.03 -10.96 6.40
C THR A 5 -8.97 -9.62 7.13
N LEU A 6 -8.74 -9.68 8.45
CA LEU A 6 -8.54 -8.52 9.29
C LEU A 6 -7.04 -8.20 9.38
N PHE A 7 -6.66 -6.99 8.96
CA PHE A 7 -5.29 -6.48 9.03
C PHE A 7 -5.21 -5.43 10.13
N ARG A 8 -4.35 -5.67 11.13
CA ARG A 8 -4.08 -4.72 12.23
C ARG A 8 -2.79 -3.97 11.97
N VAL A 9 -2.90 -2.78 11.38
CA VAL A 9 -1.75 -1.95 10.98
C VAL A 9 -1.92 -0.50 11.42
N PRO A 10 -0.85 0.24 11.75
CA PRO A 10 -0.95 1.66 12.06
C PRO A 10 -1.40 2.45 10.83
N ARG A 11 -2.53 3.13 10.95
CA ARG A 11 -3.17 3.86 9.86
C ARG A 11 -2.31 4.99 9.30
N HIS A 12 -1.58 5.72 10.15
CA HIS A 12 -0.80 6.89 9.76
C HIS A 12 0.18 6.60 8.61
N ARG A 13 0.72 5.37 8.52
CA ARG A 13 1.65 4.98 7.44
C ARG A 13 0.98 4.91 6.07
N LEU A 14 -0.27 4.47 6.03
CA LEU A 14 -1.05 4.39 4.81
C LEU A 14 -1.56 5.77 4.40
N ASP A 15 -1.93 6.59 5.38
CA ASP A 15 -2.38 7.96 5.15
C ASP A 15 -1.22 8.83 4.60
N GLU A 16 -0.01 8.74 5.18
CA GLU A 16 1.21 9.41 4.69
C GLU A 16 1.61 8.98 3.27
N ALA A 17 1.31 7.74 2.89
CA ALA A 17 1.70 7.18 1.61
C ALA A 17 0.80 7.65 0.45
N SER A 18 -0.45 8.05 0.75
CA SER A 18 -1.38 8.58 -0.25
C SER A 18 -2.59 9.28 0.36
N ASP A 19 -2.77 10.55 -0.03
CA ASP A 19 -3.99 11.32 0.24
C ASP A 19 -5.24 10.67 -0.38
N VAL A 20 -5.10 10.01 -1.53
CA VAL A 20 -6.23 9.31 -2.17
C VAL A 20 -6.66 8.12 -1.33
N PHE A 21 -5.71 7.36 -0.79
CA PHE A 21 -6.02 6.26 0.12
C PHE A 21 -6.68 6.80 1.39
N ALA A 22 -6.08 7.83 2.00
CA ALA A 22 -6.57 8.44 3.23
C ALA A 22 -8.01 8.92 3.09
N ASN A 23 -8.31 9.61 1.98
CA ASN A 23 -9.65 10.12 1.69
C ASN A 23 -10.64 9.00 1.34
N LYS A 24 -10.23 8.02 0.53
CA LYS A 24 -11.11 6.93 0.08
C LYS A 24 -11.52 6.01 1.23
N PHE A 25 -10.60 5.72 2.15
CA PHE A 25 -10.82 4.81 3.28
C PHE A 25 -10.88 5.57 4.60
N ARG A 26 -11.35 6.82 4.56
CA ARG A 26 -11.61 7.63 5.75
C ARG A 26 -12.71 6.97 6.60
N PRO A 27 -12.54 6.89 7.93
CA PRO A 27 -13.61 6.41 8.80
C PRO A 27 -14.82 7.33 8.64
N GLN A 28 -16.00 6.75 8.47
CA GLN A 28 -17.28 7.45 8.41
C GLN A 28 -17.80 7.79 9.80
N THR A 29 -17.40 7.00 10.81
CA THR A 29 -17.74 7.23 12.22
C THR A 29 -16.48 7.25 13.08
N ALA A 30 -16.60 7.79 14.30
CA ALA A 30 -15.50 7.82 15.26
C ALA A 30 -15.08 6.42 15.75
N GLU A 31 -15.96 5.43 15.65
CA GLU A 31 -15.72 4.06 16.11
C GLU A 31 -15.14 3.16 15.01
N GLU A 32 -15.27 3.56 13.74
CA GLU A 32 -14.81 2.76 12.60
C GLU A 32 -13.27 2.70 12.54
N GLY A 33 -12.76 1.48 12.46
CA GLY A 33 -11.32 1.18 12.46
C GLY A 33 -10.65 1.25 13.84
N GLN A 34 -11.42 1.42 14.93
CA GLN A 34 -10.89 1.47 16.31
C GLN A 34 -10.93 0.11 17.03
N SER A 35 -11.68 -0.86 16.51
CA SER A 35 -11.81 -2.20 17.09
C SER A 35 -11.89 -3.26 15.99
N ASP A 36 -11.70 -4.53 16.38
CA ASP A 36 -11.87 -5.66 15.46
C ASP A 36 -13.34 -5.86 15.04
N ASP A 37 -14.27 -5.45 15.90
CA ASP A 37 -15.72 -5.57 15.68
C ASP A 37 -16.25 -4.53 14.70
N ASN A 38 -15.54 -3.41 14.53
CA ASN A 38 -15.90 -2.36 13.58
C ASN A 38 -14.70 -1.93 12.73
N PRO A 39 -14.21 -2.78 11.81
CA PRO A 39 -13.05 -2.48 10.99
C PRO A 39 -13.42 -1.60 9.78
N ILE A 40 -12.46 -0.82 9.28
CA ILE A 40 -12.61 -0.15 7.97
C ILE A 40 -12.60 -1.20 6.87
N VAL A 41 -13.66 -1.26 6.06
CA VAL A 41 -13.75 -2.21 4.94
C VAL A 41 -13.08 -1.61 3.70
N ILE A 42 -12.12 -2.35 3.14
CA ILE A 42 -11.41 -2.00 1.91
C ILE A 42 -11.91 -2.92 0.81
N GLU A 43 -12.60 -2.33 -0.17
CA GLU A 43 -13.13 -3.05 -1.33
C GLU A 43 -12.26 -2.84 -2.58
N GLY A 44 -12.36 -3.79 -3.52
CA GLY A 44 -11.69 -3.70 -4.82
C GLY A 44 -10.23 -4.16 -4.85
N CYS A 45 -9.75 -4.82 -3.79
CA CYS A 45 -8.48 -5.53 -3.79
C CYS A 45 -8.60 -6.88 -3.07
N LYS A 46 -7.69 -7.81 -3.40
CA LYS A 46 -7.58 -9.08 -2.69
C LYS A 46 -6.75 -8.91 -1.43
N SER A 47 -7.03 -9.73 -0.42
CA SER A 47 -6.26 -9.80 0.83
C SER A 47 -4.77 -10.03 0.58
N SER A 48 -4.42 -10.97 -0.31
CA SER A 48 -3.04 -11.23 -0.74
C SER A 48 -2.34 -10.05 -1.43
N GLU A 49 -3.09 -9.24 -2.18
CA GLU A 49 -2.54 -8.04 -2.83
C GLU A 49 -2.20 -6.98 -1.78
N PHE A 50 -3.12 -6.79 -0.82
CA PHE A 50 -2.92 -5.85 0.27
C PHE A 50 -1.77 -6.29 1.20
N GLU A 51 -1.66 -7.59 1.48
CA GLU A 51 -0.54 -8.14 2.24
C GLU A 51 0.80 -7.84 1.57
N SER A 52 0.89 -7.97 0.25
CA SER A 52 2.09 -7.65 -0.53
C SER A 52 2.49 -6.18 -0.37
N LEU A 53 1.51 -5.27 -0.43
CA LEU A 53 1.73 -3.84 -0.19
C LEU A 53 2.24 -3.57 1.23
N LEU A 54 1.60 -4.16 2.25
CA LEU A 54 2.02 -3.99 3.64
C LEU A 54 3.45 -4.49 3.86
N LYS A 55 3.78 -5.70 3.38
CA LYS A 55 5.15 -6.23 3.44
C LYS A 55 6.16 -5.23 2.91
N TYR A 56 5.90 -4.66 1.73
CA TYR A 56 6.78 -3.65 1.15
C TYR A 56 6.89 -2.39 2.02
N MET A 57 5.77 -1.86 2.51
CA MET A 57 5.76 -0.64 3.34
C MET A 57 6.53 -0.80 4.66
N TYR A 58 6.42 -1.96 5.31
CA TYR A 58 7.15 -2.25 6.55
C TYR A 58 8.62 -2.56 6.33
N LEU A 59 8.96 -3.31 5.27
CA LEU A 59 10.35 -3.68 4.96
C LEU A 59 11.15 -2.51 4.36
N SER A 60 10.49 -1.57 3.68
CA SER A 60 11.16 -0.42 3.05
C SER A 60 11.53 0.70 4.04
N TYR A 61 11.16 0.59 5.32
CA TYR A 61 11.44 1.64 6.32
C TYR A 61 12.79 1.37 7.04
N PRO A 62 13.63 2.41 7.24
CA PRO A 62 15.01 2.26 7.74
C PRO A 62 15.17 1.76 9.18
N VAL A 63 14.07 1.46 9.90
CA VAL A 63 14.13 1.02 11.31
C VAL A 63 14.54 -0.45 11.44
N VAL A 64 14.45 -1.26 10.37
CA VAL A 64 14.95 -2.65 10.43
C VAL A 64 16.47 -2.66 10.20
N THR A 65 17.22 -2.41 11.27
CA THR A 65 18.69 -2.37 11.34
C THR A 65 19.36 -3.75 11.16
N LEU A 66 18.74 -4.69 10.46
CA LEU A 66 19.27 -6.04 10.27
C LEU A 66 19.05 -6.46 8.82
N SER A 67 19.93 -6.04 7.91
CA SER A 67 20.29 -6.70 6.64
C SER A 67 19.21 -7.60 6.00
N THR A 68 17.95 -7.16 5.95
CA THR A 68 16.85 -7.98 5.45
C THR A 68 16.71 -7.55 4.01
N THR A 69 17.40 -8.27 3.13
CA THR A 69 17.14 -8.19 1.70
C THR A 69 15.65 -8.41 1.51
N ILE A 70 14.95 -7.40 0.99
CA ILE A 70 13.53 -7.46 0.68
C ILE A 70 13.33 -8.54 -0.39
N THR A 71 13.02 -9.76 0.02
CA THR A 71 12.71 -10.87 -0.88
C THR A 71 11.21 -10.90 -1.14
N LEU A 72 10.79 -10.12 -2.14
CA LEU A 72 9.42 -10.17 -2.68
C LEU A 72 9.44 -10.88 -4.03
N SER A 73 8.47 -11.76 -4.24
CA SER A 73 8.26 -12.47 -5.50
C SER A 73 7.77 -11.53 -6.61
N LYS A 74 7.94 -11.93 -7.87
CA LYS A 74 7.43 -11.17 -9.03
C LYS A 74 5.93 -10.88 -8.93
N LYS A 75 5.15 -11.81 -8.37
CA LYS A 75 3.71 -11.62 -8.17
C LYS A 75 3.44 -10.53 -7.14
N GLU A 76 4.09 -10.59 -5.99
CA GLU A 76 3.94 -9.57 -4.93
C GLU A 76 4.31 -8.18 -5.47
N TRP A 77 5.38 -8.05 -6.26
CA TRP A 77 5.72 -6.79 -6.93
C TRP A 77 4.63 -6.28 -7.87
N LEU A 78 3.97 -7.15 -8.63
CA LEU A 78 2.85 -6.76 -9.50
C LEU A 78 1.64 -6.32 -8.68
N ASP A 79 1.35 -7.00 -7.58
CA ASP A 79 0.28 -6.64 -6.66
C ASP A 79 0.54 -5.25 -6.03
N ILE A 80 1.78 -4.99 -5.59
CA ILE A 80 2.21 -3.68 -5.06
C ILE A 80 2.06 -2.59 -6.12
N LEU A 81 2.52 -2.85 -7.35
CA LEU A 81 2.40 -1.89 -8.45
C LEU A 81 0.94 -1.58 -8.79
N LYS A 82 0.09 -2.60 -8.82
CA LYS A 82 -1.35 -2.46 -9.04
C LYS A 82 -1.99 -1.56 -7.98
N LEU A 83 -1.77 -1.86 -6.70
CA LEU A 83 -2.37 -1.10 -5.60
C LEU A 83 -1.80 0.31 -5.48
N SER A 84 -0.48 0.48 -5.63
CA SER A 84 0.15 1.81 -5.60
C SER A 84 -0.32 2.71 -6.74
N THR A 85 -0.63 2.13 -7.91
CA THR A 85 -1.24 2.87 -9.02
C THR A 85 -2.71 3.21 -8.71
N ALA A 86 -3.50 2.24 -8.26
CA ALA A 86 -4.92 2.42 -7.95
C ALA A 86 -5.16 3.44 -6.83
N TRP A 87 -4.24 3.51 -5.87
CA TRP A 87 -4.33 4.40 -4.72
C TRP A 87 -3.39 5.59 -4.81
N LYS A 88 -2.80 5.89 -5.98
CA LYS A 88 -1.88 7.02 -6.19
C LYS A 88 -0.76 7.16 -5.15
N MET A 89 -0.17 6.05 -4.73
CA MET A 89 1.01 6.03 -3.86
C MET A 89 2.27 6.24 -4.71
N ASP A 90 2.50 7.46 -5.19
CA ASP A 90 3.53 7.77 -6.19
C ASP A 90 4.94 7.35 -5.76
N ALA A 91 5.30 7.60 -4.49
CA ALA A 91 6.60 7.23 -3.95
C ALA A 91 6.82 5.70 -3.88
N VAL A 92 5.75 4.93 -3.64
CA VAL A 92 5.79 3.46 -3.67
C VAL A 92 5.95 2.99 -5.12
N ARG A 93 5.15 3.54 -6.04
CA ARG A 93 5.20 3.22 -7.47
C ARG A 93 6.59 3.43 -8.05
N LEU A 94 7.17 4.61 -7.87
CA LEU A 94 8.50 4.95 -8.39
C LEU A 94 9.60 4.03 -7.86
N ARG A 95 9.56 3.71 -6.55
CA ARG A 95 10.54 2.79 -5.96
C ARG A 95 10.39 1.37 -6.51
N THR A 96 9.18 0.87 -6.70
CA THR A 96 8.95 -0.47 -7.27
C THR A 96 9.42 -0.58 -8.74
N MET A 97 9.31 0.52 -9.51
CA MET A 97 9.82 0.59 -10.89
C MET A 97 11.35 0.59 -10.93
N ASN A 98 11.99 1.39 -10.09
CA ASN A 98 13.45 1.51 -10.02
C ASN A 98 14.13 0.19 -9.59
N ILE A 99 13.55 -0.56 -8.66
CA ILE A 99 14.09 -1.84 -8.19
C ILE A 99 14.15 -2.89 -9.33
N ARG A 100 13.27 -2.78 -10.33
CA ARG A 100 13.14 -3.80 -11.38
C ARG A 100 13.81 -3.44 -12.71
N GLY A 101 14.48 -2.29 -12.82
CA GLY A 101 15.07 -1.85 -14.09
C GLY A 101 14.05 -1.69 -15.22
N LEU A 102 12.76 -1.54 -14.88
CA LEU A 102 11.72 -1.20 -15.84
C LEU A 102 11.71 0.33 -15.90
N GLY A 103 12.52 0.88 -16.78
CA GLY A 103 12.50 2.30 -17.11
C GLY A 103 11.09 2.70 -17.51
N VAL A 104 10.45 3.50 -16.67
CA VAL A 104 9.25 4.25 -17.05
C VAL A 104 9.61 5.72 -16.90
N ASP A 105 9.61 6.39 -18.06
CA ASP A 105 9.83 7.81 -18.25
C ASP A 105 8.92 8.64 -17.31
N PRO A 106 9.36 9.76 -16.71
CA PRO A 106 8.56 10.61 -15.82
C PRO A 106 7.34 11.31 -16.45
N MET A 107 6.86 10.86 -17.61
CA MET A 107 5.93 11.59 -18.48
C MET A 107 4.50 11.05 -18.44
N LEU A 108 3.93 10.88 -17.24
CA LEU A 108 2.46 10.86 -17.07
C LEU A 108 2.03 11.81 -15.95
N ASN A 109 2.58 13.02 -15.99
CA ASN A 109 2.01 14.16 -15.31
C ASN A 109 1.89 15.32 -16.31
N GLN A 110 0.76 15.37 -17.01
CA GLN A 110 0.07 16.57 -17.50
C GLN A 110 -1.21 16.10 -18.23
N THR A 111 -2.37 16.09 -17.56
CA THR A 111 -3.38 17.16 -17.53
C THR A 111 -4.44 16.98 -18.63
N ILE A 112 -5.69 16.87 -18.18
CA ILE A 112 -6.98 17.34 -18.73
C ILE A 112 -7.03 17.58 -20.25
#